data_AF-A0A0C9UET3-F1
#
_entry.id   AF-A0A0C9UET3-F1
#
_cell.length_a   1.000
_cell.length_b   1.000
_cell.length_c   1.000
_cell.angle_alpha   90.00
_cell.angle_beta   90.00
_cell.angle_gamma   90.00
#
_symmetry.space_group_name_H-M   'P 1'
#
loop_
_entity.id
_entity.type
_entity.pdbx_description
1 polymer ?
#
loop_
_entity_poly.entity_id
_entity_poly.type
_entity_poly.pdbx_seq_one_letter_code
_entity_poly.pdbx_strand_id
1 'polypeptide(L)'
;MALLTDGESPMEIEDWEETAKQMNDKEIQLSIVGVDFDDDEMPFREEDKSDVKRENESFYRQFAGALNESVVGTAAFALQECSKPDIKMMKSALMKTTLKVGDVEARPEQAIEIHVRTSKCTAISRPPSMKKFAKRQIQPDAMDVDEEKTFTLLDRKTQYYVEKDKGDGDSDFDEDKAADEEDEEPVEKENLVRGYKYGASFVPVDEDDQFERLEPVKGIEICGTLF
;
A
#
# COMPACT_ATOMS: atom_id res chain seq x y z
N MET A 1 -5.69 -15.51 -21.47
CA MET A 1 -4.87 -16.68 -21.87
C MET A 1 -3.52 -16.17 -22.33
N ALA A 2 -2.42 -16.84 -21.96
CA ALA A 2 -1.07 -16.46 -22.39
C ALA A 2 -0.43 -17.65 -23.15
N LEU A 3 0.11 -17.40 -24.33
CA LEU A 3 0.81 -18.38 -25.18
C LEU A 3 2.27 -17.93 -25.31
N LEU A 4 3.21 -18.81 -24.95
CA LEU A 4 4.64 -18.60 -25.17
C LEU A 4 5.09 -19.52 -26.30
N THR A 5 5.71 -18.97 -27.35
CA THR A 5 6.13 -19.73 -28.54
C THR A 5 7.42 -19.20 -29.13
N ASP A 6 8.23 -20.10 -29.69
CA ASP A 6 9.40 -19.79 -30.52
C ASP A 6 9.05 -19.61 -32.01
N GLY A 7 7.84 -20.02 -32.40
CA GLY A 7 7.34 -19.91 -33.78
C GLY A 7 7.98 -20.88 -34.77
N GLU A 8 8.77 -21.87 -34.33
CA GLU A 8 9.47 -22.80 -35.25
C GLU A 8 8.63 -24.02 -35.63
N SER A 9 7.56 -24.30 -34.88
CA SER A 9 6.71 -25.45 -35.14
C SER A 9 5.72 -25.19 -36.29
N PRO A 10 5.54 -26.13 -37.23
CA PRO A 10 4.51 -26.01 -38.26
C PRO A 10 3.11 -25.98 -37.61
N MET A 11 2.27 -25.06 -38.09
CA MET A 11 0.94 -24.83 -37.55
C MET A 11 -0.11 -25.03 -38.65
N GLU A 12 -1.18 -25.75 -38.31
CA GLU A 12 -2.33 -25.87 -39.19
C GLU A 12 -3.16 -24.58 -39.12
N ILE A 13 -3.28 -23.90 -40.25
CA ILE A 13 -3.97 -22.60 -40.40
C ILE A 13 -5.41 -22.76 -40.89
N GLU A 14 -5.98 -23.95 -40.84
CA GLU A 14 -7.38 -24.19 -41.20
C GLU A 14 -8.32 -23.75 -40.06
N ASP A 15 -9.45 -23.12 -40.38
CA ASP A 15 -10.54 -22.70 -39.47
C ASP A 15 -10.19 -21.74 -38.30
N TRP A 16 -9.12 -20.94 -38.43
CA TRP A 16 -8.75 -19.96 -37.39
C TRP A 16 -9.79 -18.83 -37.19
N GLU A 17 -10.54 -18.47 -38.24
CA GLU A 17 -11.57 -17.42 -38.16
C GLU A 17 -12.73 -17.81 -37.25
N GLU A 18 -13.17 -19.06 -37.30
CA GLU A 18 -14.24 -19.57 -36.42
C GLU A 18 -13.78 -19.58 -34.96
N THR A 19 -12.51 -19.96 -34.74
CA THR A 19 -11.89 -19.92 -33.41
C THR A 19 -11.82 -18.49 -32.88
N ALA A 20 -11.38 -17.52 -33.69
CA ALA A 20 -11.32 -16.11 -33.31
C ALA A 20 -12.71 -15.57 -32.93
N LYS A 21 -13.75 -15.96 -33.69
CA LYS A 21 -15.14 -15.58 -33.39
C LYS A 21 -15.61 -16.14 -32.05
N GLN A 22 -15.35 -17.42 -31.78
CA GLN A 22 -15.70 -18.03 -30.49
C GLN A 22 -14.93 -17.41 -29.31
N MET A 23 -13.70 -16.96 -29.52
CA MET A 23 -12.91 -16.26 -28.50
C MET A 23 -13.47 -14.86 -28.21
N ASN A 24 -13.88 -14.13 -29.26
CA ASN A 24 -14.52 -12.82 -29.13
C ASN A 24 -15.88 -12.92 -28.42
N ASP A 25 -16.71 -13.92 -28.75
CA ASP A 25 -18.01 -14.15 -28.10
C ASP A 25 -17.88 -14.45 -26.60
N LYS A 26 -16.73 -14.98 -26.17
CA LYS A 26 -16.43 -15.31 -24.77
C LYS A 26 -15.60 -14.24 -24.06
N GLU A 27 -15.29 -13.12 -24.71
CA GLU A 27 -14.44 -12.04 -24.18
C GLU A 27 -13.10 -12.57 -23.63
N ILE A 28 -12.46 -13.50 -24.35
CA ILE A 28 -11.19 -14.08 -23.93
C ILE A 28 -10.05 -13.18 -24.39
N GLN A 29 -9.35 -12.59 -23.42
CA GLN A 29 -8.09 -11.88 -23.68
C GLN A 29 -6.97 -12.87 -24.03
N LEU A 30 -6.27 -12.64 -25.14
CA LEU A 30 -5.13 -13.46 -25.58
C LEU A 30 -3.83 -12.65 -25.61
N SER A 31 -2.81 -13.12 -24.89
CA SER A 31 -1.45 -12.57 -24.95
C SER A 31 -0.53 -13.61 -25.60
N ILE A 32 0.09 -13.27 -26.72
CA ILE A 32 1.07 -14.12 -27.40
C ILE A 32 2.45 -13.51 -27.17
N VAL A 33 3.34 -14.29 -26.56
CA VAL A 33 4.72 -13.92 -26.29
C VAL A 33 5.62 -14.75 -27.19
N GLY A 34 6.24 -14.09 -28.15
CA GLY A 34 7.17 -14.72 -29.10
C GLY A 34 8.62 -14.61 -28.63
N VAL A 35 9.38 -15.70 -28.68
CA VAL A 35 10.84 -15.66 -28.51
C VAL A 35 11.46 -15.18 -29.82
N ASP A 36 12.21 -14.08 -29.77
CA ASP A 36 12.89 -13.47 -30.94
C ASP A 36 11.95 -13.12 -32.11
N PHE A 37 10.77 -12.59 -31.81
CA PHE A 37 9.90 -11.97 -32.81
C PHE A 37 10.43 -10.58 -33.16
N ASP A 38 10.32 -10.18 -34.43
CA ASP A 38 10.78 -8.84 -34.81
C ASP A 38 9.79 -7.81 -34.24
N ASP A 39 10.31 -6.76 -33.62
CA ASP A 39 9.50 -5.62 -33.20
C ASP A 39 10.17 -4.35 -33.72
N ASP A 40 9.38 -3.41 -34.24
CA ASP A 40 9.89 -2.12 -34.69
C ASP A 40 10.33 -1.24 -33.50
N GLU A 41 9.87 -1.54 -32.28
CA GLU A 41 10.27 -0.84 -31.05
C GLU A 41 11.59 -1.37 -30.45
N MET A 42 12.05 -2.56 -30.82
CA MET A 42 13.34 -3.11 -30.38
C MET A 42 14.38 -3.13 -31.51
N PRO A 43 15.66 -2.87 -31.21
CA PRO A 43 16.74 -2.86 -32.21
C PRO A 43 17.18 -4.25 -32.67
N PHE A 44 16.57 -5.32 -32.16
CA PHE A 44 16.93 -6.69 -32.51
C PHE A 44 16.02 -7.19 -33.64
N ARG A 45 16.61 -7.38 -34.82
CA ARG A 45 16.04 -8.11 -35.94
C ARG A 45 16.88 -9.35 -36.18
N GLU A 46 16.24 -10.51 -36.19
CA GLU A 46 16.94 -11.75 -36.49
C GLU A 46 17.15 -11.82 -38.02
N GLU A 47 18.40 -11.68 -38.47
CA GLU A 47 18.73 -11.62 -39.91
C GLU A 47 18.57 -12.98 -40.62
N ASP A 48 18.67 -14.10 -39.89
CA ASP A 48 18.61 -15.49 -40.41
C ASP A 48 17.34 -16.25 -39.96
N LYS A 49 16.16 -15.65 -40.16
CA LYS A 49 14.88 -16.32 -39.83
C LYS A 49 14.56 -17.49 -40.76
N SER A 50 14.08 -18.59 -40.19
CA SER A 50 13.51 -19.71 -40.95
C SER A 50 12.20 -19.30 -41.63
N ASP A 51 11.94 -19.82 -42.84
CA ASP A 51 10.71 -19.49 -43.59
C ASP A 51 9.43 -19.81 -42.80
N VAL A 52 9.46 -20.88 -42.00
CA VAL A 52 8.36 -21.31 -41.12
C VAL A 52 8.07 -20.26 -40.04
N LYS A 53 9.11 -19.72 -39.39
CA LYS A 53 8.96 -18.70 -38.35
C LYS A 53 8.35 -17.40 -38.91
N ARG A 54 8.75 -17.02 -40.13
CA ARG A 54 8.20 -15.83 -40.81
C ARG A 54 6.71 -15.97 -41.12
N GLU A 55 6.28 -17.13 -41.62
CA GLU A 55 4.87 -17.41 -41.90
C GLU A 55 4.05 -17.40 -40.61
N ASN A 56 4.54 -18.07 -39.56
CA ASN A 56 3.90 -18.12 -38.25
C ASN A 56 3.78 -16.74 -37.60
N GLU A 57 4.82 -15.90 -37.67
CA GLU A 57 4.79 -14.55 -37.13
C GLU A 57 3.74 -13.67 -37.84
N SER A 58 3.65 -13.78 -39.17
CA SER A 58 2.61 -13.08 -39.94
C SER A 58 1.20 -13.53 -39.57
N PHE A 59 1.03 -14.83 -39.34
CA PHE A 59 -0.24 -15.41 -38.89
C PHE A 59 -0.62 -14.90 -37.50
N TYR A 60 0.30 -14.92 -36.53
CA TYR A 60 -0.01 -14.45 -35.18
C TYR A 60 -0.40 -12.97 -35.15
N ARG A 61 0.21 -12.14 -36.01
CA ARG A 61 -0.22 -10.73 -36.19
C ARG A 61 -1.62 -10.63 -36.79
N GLN A 62 -1.94 -11.45 -37.79
CA GLN A 62 -3.27 -11.50 -38.40
C GLN A 62 -4.34 -11.99 -37.41
N PHE A 63 -4.04 -13.05 -36.66
CA PHE A 63 -4.91 -13.63 -35.65
C PHE A 63 -5.19 -12.65 -34.51
N ALA A 64 -4.15 -11.96 -34.04
CA ALA A 64 -4.29 -10.89 -33.06
C ALA A 64 -5.18 -9.74 -33.57
N GLY A 65 -5.00 -9.33 -34.84
CA GLY A 65 -5.83 -8.29 -35.45
C GLY A 65 -7.33 -8.63 -35.57
N ALA A 66 -7.69 -9.92 -35.58
CA ALA A 66 -9.07 -10.37 -35.60
C ALA A 66 -9.74 -10.46 -34.21
N LEU A 67 -8.96 -10.33 -33.13
CA LEU A 67 -9.42 -10.40 -31.74
C LEU A 67 -9.59 -9.00 -31.15
N ASN A 68 -10.66 -8.81 -30.37
CA ASN A 68 -10.95 -7.50 -29.74
C ASN A 68 -9.93 -7.15 -28.64
N GLU A 69 -9.45 -8.14 -27.89
CA GLU A 69 -8.48 -7.97 -26.81
C GLU A 69 -7.31 -8.94 -26.98
N SER A 70 -6.36 -8.58 -27.86
CA SER A 70 -5.14 -9.35 -28.05
C SER A 70 -3.89 -8.49 -27.95
N VAL A 71 -2.79 -9.11 -27.50
CA VAL A 71 -1.47 -8.49 -27.44
C VAL A 71 -0.46 -9.49 -27.98
N VAL A 72 0.32 -9.09 -28.97
CA VAL A 72 1.50 -9.82 -29.45
C VAL A 72 2.71 -9.03 -29.01
N GLY A 73 3.66 -9.68 -28.35
CA GLY A 73 4.89 -9.02 -27.90
C GLY A 73 6.07 -9.97 -27.87
N THR A 74 7.28 -9.41 -27.96
CA THR A 74 8.52 -10.17 -27.86
C THR A 74 8.84 -10.51 -26.40
N ALA A 75 9.42 -11.69 -26.15
CA ALA A 75 9.80 -12.14 -24.82
C ALA A 75 10.74 -11.15 -24.10
N ALA A 76 11.65 -10.51 -24.84
CA ALA A 76 12.52 -9.46 -24.32
C ALA A 76 11.72 -8.26 -23.78
N PHE A 77 10.67 -7.84 -24.48
CA PHE A 77 9.80 -6.74 -24.05
C PHE A 77 9.04 -7.13 -22.79
N ALA A 78 8.48 -8.34 -22.76
CA ALA A 78 7.77 -8.85 -21.60
C ALA A 78 8.67 -8.94 -20.35
N LEU A 79 9.94 -9.32 -20.50
CA LEU A 79 10.90 -9.33 -19.39
C LEU A 79 11.21 -7.91 -18.89
N GLN A 80 11.34 -6.95 -19.79
CA GLN A 80 11.56 -5.55 -19.42
C GLN A 80 10.34 -4.99 -18.67
N GLU A 81 9.12 -5.26 -19.13
CA GLU A 81 7.89 -4.86 -18.42
C GLU A 81 7.76 -5.57 -17.06
N CYS A 82 8.08 -6.87 -16.97
CA CYS A 82 8.09 -7.58 -15.69
C CYS A 82 9.10 -6.99 -14.69
N SER A 83 10.18 -6.37 -15.17
CA SER A 83 11.17 -5.72 -14.31
C SER A 83 10.67 -4.36 -13.76
N LYS A 84 9.68 -3.75 -14.41
CA LYS A 84 9.08 -2.51 -13.92
C LYS A 84 8.14 -2.83 -12.76
N PRO A 85 8.19 -2.07 -11.66
CA PRO A 85 7.28 -2.29 -10.54
C PRO A 85 5.84 -2.00 -10.98
N ASP A 86 5.01 -3.04 -11.01
CA ASP A 86 3.59 -2.89 -11.30
C ASP A 86 2.86 -2.29 -10.08
N ILE A 87 2.21 -1.15 -10.29
CA ILE A 87 1.40 -0.50 -9.25
C ILE A 87 0.04 -1.17 -9.26
N LYS A 88 -0.16 -2.13 -8.36
CA LYS A 88 -1.47 -2.73 -8.14
C LYS A 88 -2.49 -1.64 -7.79
N MET A 89 -3.41 -1.34 -8.72
CA MET A 89 -4.48 -0.37 -8.50
C MET A 89 -5.46 -0.91 -7.45
N MET A 90 -5.34 -0.45 -6.20
CA MET A 90 -6.31 -0.78 -5.16
C MET A 90 -7.54 0.12 -5.33
N LYS A 91 -8.70 -0.47 -5.61
CA LYS A 91 -9.98 0.25 -5.57
C LYS A 91 -10.22 0.75 -4.14
N SER A 92 -10.32 2.06 -3.97
CA SER A 92 -10.60 2.68 -2.68
C SER A 92 -12.01 2.32 -2.20
N ALA A 93 -12.18 2.09 -0.90
CA ALA A 93 -13.48 1.81 -0.32
C ALA A 93 -14.39 3.05 -0.41
N LEU A 94 -15.62 2.87 -0.91
CA LEU A 94 -16.61 3.93 -1.00
C LEU A 94 -17.14 4.28 0.40
N MET A 95 -16.90 5.51 0.84
CA MET A 95 -17.43 6.06 2.07
C MET A 95 -18.78 6.73 1.81
N LYS A 96 -19.83 6.28 2.50
CA LYS A 96 -21.13 6.95 2.48
C LYS A 96 -21.06 8.18 3.39
N THR A 97 -21.34 9.36 2.83
CA THR A 97 -21.36 10.63 3.55
C THR A 97 -22.49 11.50 3.01
N THR A 98 -22.96 12.44 3.82
CA THR A 98 -23.99 13.39 3.41
C THR A 98 -23.35 14.75 3.10
N LEU A 99 -23.71 15.33 1.95
CA LEU A 99 -23.44 16.72 1.60
C LEU A 99 -24.65 17.57 2.01
N LYS A 100 -24.41 18.56 2.86
CA LYS A 100 -25.40 19.51 3.35
C LYS A 100 -25.12 20.90 2.77
N VAL A 101 -26.16 21.53 2.23
CA VAL A 101 -26.11 22.91 1.74
C VAL A 101 -27.08 23.73 2.60
N GLY A 102 -26.53 24.68 3.35
CA GLY A 102 -27.28 25.44 4.35
C GLY A 102 -27.41 24.70 5.70
N ASP A 103 -28.14 25.32 6.62
CA ASP A 103 -28.28 24.86 8.00
C ASP A 103 -29.51 23.95 8.15
N VAL A 104 -29.26 22.64 8.24
CA VAL A 104 -30.30 21.62 8.42
C VAL A 104 -30.93 21.67 9.83
N GLU A 105 -30.20 22.15 10.84
CA GLU A 105 -30.67 22.15 12.23
C GLU A 105 -31.56 23.37 12.51
N ALA A 106 -31.15 24.56 12.07
CA ALA A 106 -31.95 25.76 12.30
C ALA A 106 -33.04 25.99 11.24
N ARG A 107 -32.85 25.54 9.99
CA ARG A 107 -33.75 25.86 8.85
C ARG A 107 -33.91 24.69 7.87
N PRO A 108 -34.65 23.64 8.25
CA PRO A 108 -34.82 22.46 7.40
C PRO A 108 -35.53 22.74 6.06
N GLU A 109 -36.35 23.79 5.98
CA GLU A 109 -37.08 24.13 4.74
C GLU A 109 -36.19 24.75 3.65
N GLN A 110 -35.05 25.32 4.02
CA GLN A 110 -34.10 25.97 3.09
C GLN A 110 -32.84 25.14 2.87
N ALA A 111 -32.64 24.08 3.68
CA ALA A 111 -31.48 23.23 3.62
C ALA A 111 -31.67 22.07 2.63
N ILE A 112 -30.59 21.71 1.93
CA ILE A 112 -30.59 20.59 0.99
C ILE A 112 -29.63 19.52 1.52
N GLU A 113 -30.15 18.30 1.66
CA GLU A 113 -29.37 17.12 2.05
C GLU A 113 -29.20 16.18 0.86
N ILE A 114 -27.95 15.88 0.50
CA ILE A 114 -27.60 14.98 -0.62
C ILE A 114 -26.74 13.84 -0.11
N HIS A 115 -27.20 12.60 -0.27
CA HIS A 115 -26.39 11.42 0.03
C HIS A 115 -25.36 11.17 -1.08
N VAL A 116 -24.08 11.24 -0.72
CA VAL A 116 -22.96 11.05 -1.63
C VAL A 116 -22.11 9.86 -1.22
N ARG A 117 -21.45 9.25 -2.21
CA ARG A 117 -20.40 8.26 -1.98
C ARG A 117 -19.09 8.87 -2.41
N THR A 118 -18.14 8.96 -1.50
CA THR A 118 -16.81 9.50 -1.78
C THR A 118 -15.78 8.39 -1.74
N SER A 119 -14.79 8.47 -2.62
CA SER A 119 -13.62 7.61 -2.61
C SER A 119 -12.36 8.47 -2.51
N LYS A 120 -11.28 7.92 -1.94
CA LYS A 120 -10.00 8.61 -1.94
C LYS A 120 -9.39 8.52 -3.33
N CYS A 121 -9.16 9.66 -3.97
CA CYS A 121 -8.47 9.74 -5.25
C CYS A 121 -6.97 9.43 -5.10
N THR A 122 -6.35 9.94 -4.04
CA THR A 122 -4.94 9.66 -3.69
C THR A 122 -4.82 9.29 -2.22
N ALA A 123 -3.89 8.39 -1.91
CA ALA A 123 -3.53 8.02 -0.55
C ALA A 123 -2.04 7.69 -0.48
N ILE A 124 -1.39 8.12 0.60
CA ILE A 124 0.03 7.80 0.83
C ILE A 124 0.12 6.30 1.15
N SER A 125 0.79 5.55 0.27
CA SER A 125 1.12 4.15 0.52
C SER A 125 2.35 4.08 1.42
N ARG A 126 2.18 3.51 2.62
CA ARG A 126 3.29 3.26 3.55
C ARG A 126 3.66 1.79 3.51
N PRO A 127 4.95 1.43 3.58
CA PRO A 127 5.35 0.03 3.66
C PRO A 127 4.73 -0.62 4.91
N PRO A 128 4.42 -1.93 4.86
CA PRO A 128 3.92 -2.65 6.03
C PRO A 128 4.95 -2.60 7.16
N SER A 129 4.49 -2.40 8.39
CA SER A 129 5.36 -2.39 9.57
C SER A 129 6.00 -3.77 9.77
N MET A 130 7.33 -3.82 9.90
CA MET A 130 8.03 -5.05 10.21
C MET A 130 7.94 -5.38 11.69
N LYS A 131 7.64 -6.64 12.03
CA LYS A 131 7.72 -7.14 13.41
C LYS A 131 9.18 -7.43 13.76
N LYS A 132 9.58 -7.10 15.00
CA LYS A 132 10.93 -7.39 15.50
C LYS A 132 10.98 -8.82 16.04
N PHE A 133 11.88 -9.62 15.49
CA PHE A 133 12.15 -10.98 15.94
C PHE A 133 13.57 -11.09 16.50
N ALA A 134 13.75 -11.87 17.55
CA ALA A 134 15.04 -12.20 18.12
C ALA A 134 15.26 -13.71 18.09
N LYS A 135 16.52 -14.14 17.99
CA LYS A 135 16.88 -15.56 18.08
C LYS A 135 16.58 -16.04 19.51
N ARG A 136 15.86 -17.15 19.64
CA ARG A 136 15.63 -17.77 20.94
C ARG A 136 16.96 -18.26 21.52
N GLN A 137 17.34 -17.82 22.72
CA GLN A 137 18.42 -18.45 23.46
C GLN A 137 17.90 -19.75 24.05
N ILE A 138 18.31 -20.88 23.49
CA ILE A 138 17.96 -22.21 23.99
C ILE A 138 18.76 -22.43 25.26
N GLN A 139 18.10 -22.34 26.43
CA GLN A 139 18.68 -22.85 27.67
C GLN A 139 18.52 -24.39 27.68
N PRO A 140 19.57 -25.16 28.03
CA PRO A 140 19.56 -26.62 27.89
C PRO A 140 18.58 -27.36 28.81
N ASP A 141 17.95 -26.71 29.78
CA ASP A 141 17.10 -27.35 30.81
C ASP A 141 15.60 -27.00 30.75
N ALA A 142 15.15 -26.27 29.71
CA ALA A 142 13.72 -25.99 29.53
C ALA A 142 13.09 -27.02 28.59
N MET A 143 12.35 -28.00 29.15
CA MET A 143 11.47 -28.89 28.38
C MET A 143 10.28 -28.09 27.83
N ASP A 144 10.49 -27.40 26.71
CA ASP A 144 9.45 -26.67 25.99
C ASP A 144 9.14 -27.42 24.69
N VAL A 145 7.93 -27.97 24.58
CA VAL A 145 7.49 -28.98 23.59
C VAL A 145 7.26 -28.38 22.17
N ASP A 146 7.74 -27.16 21.91
CA ASP A 146 7.59 -26.45 20.63
C ASP A 146 8.98 -26.25 19.99
N GLU A 147 9.60 -27.36 19.58
CA GLU A 147 11.00 -27.49 19.10
C GLU A 147 11.28 -26.82 17.74
N GLU A 148 10.29 -26.26 17.04
CA GLU A 148 10.47 -25.85 15.63
C GLU A 148 10.71 -24.35 15.38
N LYS A 149 10.63 -23.47 16.38
CA LYS A 149 10.75 -22.01 16.17
C LYS A 149 12.06 -21.44 16.68
N THR A 150 13.02 -21.23 15.76
CA THR A 150 14.34 -20.60 16.04
C THR A 150 14.24 -19.12 16.43
N PHE A 151 13.14 -18.44 16.10
CA PHE A 151 12.92 -17.02 16.35
C PHE A 151 11.65 -16.79 17.17
N THR A 152 11.72 -15.88 18.15
CA THR A 152 10.58 -15.42 18.96
C THR A 152 10.32 -13.94 18.73
N LEU A 153 9.05 -13.52 18.81
CA LEU A 153 8.65 -12.12 18.72
C LEU A 153 9.18 -11.35 19.95
N LEU A 154 9.72 -10.14 19.74
CA LEU A 154 10.18 -9.30 20.83
C LEU A 154 9.03 -8.44 21.37
N ASP A 155 8.70 -8.63 22.64
CA ASP A 155 7.73 -7.78 23.34
C ASP A 155 8.41 -6.51 23.87
N ARG A 156 7.86 -5.35 23.52
CA ARG A 156 8.35 -4.05 23.99
C ARG A 156 7.76 -3.74 25.37
N LYS A 157 8.62 -3.64 26.39
CA LYS A 157 8.27 -3.08 27.71
C LYS A 157 8.81 -1.65 27.81
N THR A 158 8.02 -0.75 28.40
CA THR A 158 8.40 0.64 28.64
C THR A 158 8.39 0.88 30.15
N GLN A 159 9.48 1.39 30.69
CA GLN A 159 9.64 1.80 32.09
C GLN A 159 9.87 3.31 32.13
N TYR A 160 9.37 3.96 33.17
CA TYR A 160 9.48 5.41 33.38
C TYR A 160 10.37 5.67 34.58
N TYR A 161 11.22 6.68 34.47
CA TYR A 161 12.13 7.13 35.53
C TYR A 161 11.90 8.64 35.72
N VAL A 162 11.98 9.10 36.96
CA VAL A 162 11.94 10.53 37.28
C VAL A 162 13.33 10.95 37.73
N GLU A 163 13.86 11.97 37.07
CA GLU A 163 15.08 12.66 37.50
C GLU A 163 14.74 13.54 38.70
N LYS A 164 15.41 13.33 39.84
CA LYS A 164 15.31 14.26 40.97
C LYS A 164 16.10 15.52 40.66
N ASP A 165 15.38 16.58 40.29
CA ASP A 165 15.99 17.86 40.00
C ASP A 165 16.66 18.45 41.26
N LYS A 166 17.98 18.67 41.17
CA LYS A 166 18.77 19.37 42.19
C LYS A 166 18.47 20.87 42.09
N GLY A 167 17.40 21.30 42.76
CA GLY A 167 17.19 22.66 43.26
C GLY A 167 17.44 23.83 42.30
N ASP A 168 16.36 24.37 41.74
CA ASP A 168 16.10 25.79 41.46
C ASP A 168 17.35 26.69 41.27
N GLY A 169 17.82 26.80 40.03
CA GLY A 169 18.89 27.74 39.68
C GLY A 169 19.34 27.59 38.22
N ASP A 170 18.76 28.44 37.36
CA ASP A 170 19.27 28.88 36.06
C ASP A 170 20.62 28.27 35.66
N SER A 171 20.62 27.20 34.85
CA SER A 171 21.84 26.69 34.23
C SER A 171 21.53 26.06 32.87
N ASP A 172 22.28 26.55 31.91
CA ASP A 172 22.29 26.20 30.50
C ASP A 172 22.19 24.69 30.21
N PHE A 173 21.62 24.38 29.05
CA PHE A 173 21.74 23.09 28.37
C PHE A 173 23.23 22.80 28.11
N ASP A 174 23.93 22.23 29.09
CA ASP A 174 25.19 21.53 28.87
C ASP A 174 24.86 20.05 28.60
N GLU A 175 24.95 19.67 27.32
CA GLU A 175 25.23 18.29 26.92
C GLU A 175 26.55 17.88 27.62
N ASP A 176 26.61 16.65 28.16
CA ASP A 176 27.79 16.01 28.78
C ASP A 176 27.88 16.01 30.32
N LYS A 177 26.78 15.71 31.02
CA LYS A 177 26.90 15.01 32.32
C LYS A 177 26.25 13.64 32.25
N ALA A 178 27.10 12.61 32.32
CA ALA A 178 26.70 11.26 32.69
C ALA A 178 26.02 11.33 34.06
N ALA A 179 24.69 11.29 34.08
CA ALA A 179 23.92 11.15 35.30
C ALA A 179 24.26 9.78 35.91
N ASP A 180 24.76 9.77 37.15
CA ASP A 180 24.94 8.56 37.92
C ASP A 180 23.59 7.83 38.04
N GLU A 181 23.56 6.51 37.79
CA GLU A 181 22.37 5.63 37.91
C GLU A 181 21.72 5.64 39.31
N GLU A 182 22.28 6.35 40.29
CA GLU A 182 21.76 6.47 41.66
C GLU A 182 20.66 7.52 41.83
N ASP A 183 20.48 8.46 40.89
CA ASP A 183 19.54 9.59 41.05
C ASP A 183 18.19 9.40 40.33
N GLU A 184 17.94 8.25 39.68
CA GLU A 184 16.71 7.94 38.94
C GLU A 184 15.79 6.96 39.69
N GLU A 185 14.61 7.42 40.12
CA GLU A 185 13.62 6.55 40.77
C GLU A 185 12.64 5.96 39.74
N PRO A 186 12.44 4.62 39.71
CA PRO A 186 11.49 4.01 38.80
C PRO A 186 10.05 4.36 39.21
N VAL A 187 9.27 4.86 38.27
CA VAL A 187 7.87 5.25 38.50
C VAL A 187 6.94 4.33 37.71
N GLU A 188 5.94 3.80 38.41
CA GLU A 188 4.88 3.01 37.79
C GLU A 188 3.98 3.89 36.94
N LYS A 189 3.50 3.35 35.81
CA LYS A 189 2.65 4.08 34.84
C LYS A 189 1.41 4.71 35.49
N GLU A 190 0.88 4.09 36.54
CA GLU A 190 -0.33 4.54 37.25
C GLU A 190 -0.10 5.85 38.04
N ASN A 191 1.15 6.14 38.40
CA ASN A 191 1.52 7.35 39.13
C ASN A 191 1.83 8.55 38.19
N LEU A 192 1.76 8.37 36.87
CA LEU A 192 1.98 9.45 35.90
C LEU A 192 0.66 10.14 35.55
N VAL A 193 0.64 11.46 35.70
CA VAL A 193 -0.46 12.34 35.25
C VAL A 193 -0.08 12.99 33.92
N ARG A 194 -1.04 13.14 33.01
CA ARG A 194 -0.81 13.82 31.73
C ARG A 194 -0.80 15.34 31.95
N GLY A 195 0.37 15.95 31.82
CA GLY A 195 0.51 17.41 31.85
C GLY A 195 0.47 18.02 30.44
N TYR A 196 -0.28 19.10 30.27
CA TYR A 196 -0.19 19.94 29.07
C TYR A 196 0.59 21.21 29.41
N LYS A 197 1.52 21.60 28.54
CA LYS A 197 2.25 22.85 28.68
C LYS A 197 1.38 24.02 28.23
N TYR A 198 1.11 24.94 29.15
CA TYR A 198 0.41 26.19 28.89
C TYR A 198 1.34 27.36 29.19
N GLY A 199 1.97 27.91 28.14
CA GLY A 199 3.00 28.94 28.28
C GLY A 199 4.21 28.44 29.06
N ALA A 200 4.48 29.06 30.22
CA ALA A 200 5.57 28.70 31.12
C ALA A 200 5.18 27.66 32.19
N SER A 201 3.89 27.36 32.34
CA SER A 201 3.36 26.46 33.38
C SER A 201 2.92 25.11 32.80
N PHE A 202 2.97 24.07 33.62
CA PHE A 202 2.37 22.76 33.32
C PHE A 202 1.03 22.64 34.05
N VAL A 203 -0.02 22.28 33.30
CA VAL A 203 -1.34 21.99 33.86
C VAL A 203 -1.52 20.49 33.91
N PRO A 204 -1.55 19.87 35.10
CA PRO A 204 -1.87 18.46 35.24
C PRO A 204 -3.35 18.24 34.91
N VAL A 205 -3.63 17.23 34.10
CA VAL A 205 -4.99 16.83 33.74
C VAL A 205 -5.16 15.38 34.16
N ASP A 206 -5.97 15.18 35.19
CA ASP A 206 -6.38 13.85 35.62
C ASP A 206 -7.21 13.17 34.53
N GLU A 207 -7.27 11.83 34.52
CA GLU A 207 -7.99 11.09 33.47
C GLU A 207 -9.49 11.44 33.43
N ASP A 208 -10.05 11.85 34.57
CA ASP A 208 -11.45 12.26 34.72
C ASP A 208 -11.73 13.75 34.39
N ASP A 209 -10.73 14.63 34.50
CA ASP A 209 -10.86 16.08 34.22
C ASP A 209 -10.29 16.45 32.84
N GLN A 210 -10.44 15.54 31.88
CA GLN A 210 -9.97 15.76 30.52
C GLN A 210 -10.72 16.93 29.88
N PHE A 211 -9.99 17.87 29.29
CA PHE A 211 -10.57 18.97 28.51
C PHE A 211 -11.66 18.49 27.56
N GLU A 212 -12.78 19.20 27.55
CA GLU A 212 -13.91 18.91 26.69
C GLU A 212 -13.46 18.88 25.22
N ARG A 213 -13.59 17.70 24.61
CA ARG A 213 -13.23 17.52 23.20
C ARG A 213 -14.39 17.99 22.34
N LEU A 214 -14.05 18.67 21.25
CA LEU A 214 -15.03 18.94 20.19
C LEU A 214 -15.54 17.60 19.63
N GLU A 215 -16.86 17.45 19.57
CA GLU A 215 -17.54 16.30 18.96
C GLU A 215 -17.90 16.62 17.49
N PRO A 216 -17.07 16.23 16.50
CA PRO A 216 -17.36 16.55 15.11
C PRO A 216 -18.48 15.65 14.57
N VAL A 217 -19.50 16.29 13.97
CA VAL A 217 -20.53 15.58 13.21
C VAL A 217 -19.99 15.22 11.83
N LYS A 218 -20.16 13.97 11.42
CA LYS A 218 -19.73 13.50 10.10
C LYS A 218 -20.62 14.12 9.01
N GLY A 219 -20.03 14.92 8.13
CA GLY A 219 -20.72 15.49 6.98
C GLY A 219 -19.78 16.31 6.11
N ILE A 220 -20.27 16.72 4.95
CA ILE A 220 -19.64 17.75 4.12
C ILE A 220 -20.60 18.92 4.09
N GLU A 221 -20.14 20.11 4.45
CA GLU A 221 -20.94 21.32 4.44
C GLU A 221 -20.30 22.37 3.54
N ILE A 222 -21.12 23.07 2.75
CA ILE A 222 -20.66 24.18 1.91
C ILE A 222 -20.74 25.47 2.72
N CYS A 223 -19.60 25.97 3.20
CA CYS A 223 -19.54 27.21 3.99
C CYS A 223 -19.72 28.49 3.15
N GLY A 224 -19.48 28.42 1.85
CA GLY A 224 -19.59 29.56 0.96
C GLY A 224 -19.08 29.27 -0.45
N THR A 225 -19.32 30.20 -1.36
CA THR A 225 -18.73 30.19 -2.70
C THR A 225 -17.85 31.42 -2.84
N LEU A 226 -16.72 31.26 -3.51
CA LEU A 226 -15.88 32.37 -3.92
C LEU A 226 -16.25 32.71 -5.36
N PHE A 227 -16.66 33.96 -5.60
CA PHE A 227 -16.90 34.55 -6.92
C PHE A 227 -15.83 35.60 -7.20
#